data_AF-A0A7Z8VVY2-F1
#
_entry.id   AF-A0A7Z8VVY2-F1
#
_cell.length_a   1.000
_cell.length_b   1.000
_cell.length_c   1.000
_cell.angle_alpha   90.00
_cell.angle_beta   90.00
_cell.angle_gamma   90.00
#
_symmetry.space_group_name_H-M   'P 1'
#
loop_
_entity.id
_entity.type
_entity.pdbx_description
1 polymer ?
#
loop_
_entity_poly.entity_id
_entity_poly.type
_entity_poly.pdbx_seq_one_letter_code
_entity_poly.pdbx_strand_id
1 'polypeptide(L)'
;FQLLNNWETSVNILMSLDNTFVNLRSGKFDIAIMVTDKLDQGVVARKIAQTSLCTYASPEYLQQYGTPLSIEDLAEHKCLHYLDTPHADAWVFNKGKERIEIRPKWTFASNNGGALCQAASLGMGVVRSPALSVRRYVQSGELVEILANYKLPSLSVYATYLQRNYYPAKISTFIDFLVDYFAE
;
A
#
# COMPACT_ATOMS: atom_id res chain seq x y z
N PHE A 1 -9.41 5.36 -12.58
CA PHE A 1 -10.07 6.25 -13.55
C PHE A 1 -11.27 5.64 -14.27
N GLN A 2 -11.36 4.31 -14.48
CA GLN A 2 -12.56 3.68 -15.08
C GLN A 2 -13.83 3.65 -14.18
N LEU A 3 -13.72 3.98 -12.89
CA LEU A 3 -14.84 3.89 -11.93
C LEU A 3 -15.80 5.10 -11.92
N LEU A 4 -15.52 6.17 -12.67
CA LEU A 4 -16.34 7.39 -12.66
C LEU A 4 -17.53 7.36 -13.65
N ASN A 5 -17.62 6.33 -14.50
CA ASN A 5 -18.50 6.39 -15.68
C ASN A 5 -19.95 5.90 -15.47
N ASN A 6 -20.32 5.42 -14.27
CA ASN A 6 -21.65 4.83 -14.02
C ASN A 6 -22.42 5.50 -12.86
N TRP A 7 -22.08 6.72 -12.44
CA TRP A 7 -22.82 7.41 -11.39
C TRP A 7 -23.94 8.26 -11.96
N GLU A 8 -25.18 8.00 -11.54
CA GLU A 8 -26.24 9.00 -11.60
C GLU A 8 -25.75 10.26 -10.87
N THR A 9 -25.64 11.34 -11.64
CA THR A 9 -25.13 12.67 -11.32
C THR A 9 -25.63 13.25 -10.00
N SER A 10 -24.77 13.27 -8.96
CA SER A 10 -24.90 14.24 -7.84
C SER A 10 -23.67 14.40 -6.92
N VAL A 11 -22.66 13.52 -6.97
CA VAL A 11 -21.51 13.59 -6.06
C VAL A 11 -20.23 13.99 -6.80
N ASN A 12 -19.68 15.16 -6.45
CA ASN A 12 -18.36 15.61 -6.91
C ASN A 12 -17.28 15.08 -5.96
N ILE A 13 -16.21 14.50 -6.51
CA ILE A 13 -15.07 14.01 -5.73
C ILE A 13 -13.89 14.98 -5.90
N LEU A 14 -13.43 15.54 -4.79
CA LEU A 14 -12.14 16.20 -4.66
C LEU A 14 -11.17 15.22 -3.99
N MET A 15 -10.07 14.89 -4.65
CA MET A 15 -9.10 13.92 -4.15
C MET A 15 -7.72 14.56 -3.99
N SER A 16 -7.10 14.34 -2.84
CA SER A 16 -5.68 14.61 -2.58
C SER A 16 -4.99 13.29 -2.25
N LEU A 17 -3.75 13.13 -2.72
CA LEU A 17 -2.91 11.97 -2.43
C LEU A 17 -1.65 12.47 -1.75
N ASP A 18 -1.50 12.13 -0.48
CA ASP A 18 -0.34 12.40 0.34
C ASP A 18 -0.13 11.27 1.34
N ASN A 19 1.08 11.18 1.91
CA ASN A 19 1.41 10.19 2.94
C ASN A 19 1.46 10.82 4.33
N THR A 20 0.87 12.00 4.48
CA THR A 20 0.85 12.70 5.76
C THR A 20 -0.42 12.35 6.51
N PHE A 21 -0.39 12.59 7.82
CA PHE A 21 -1.58 12.43 8.61
C PHE A 21 -2.63 13.48 8.21
N VAL A 22 -3.85 13.03 7.87
CA VAL A 22 -4.97 13.90 7.51
C VAL A 22 -5.78 14.28 8.75
N ASN A 23 -5.68 15.56 9.15
CA ASN A 23 -6.53 16.09 10.21
C ASN A 23 -7.95 16.41 9.70
N LEU A 24 -8.86 15.46 9.85
CA LEU A 24 -10.27 15.62 9.47
C LEU A 24 -10.99 16.74 10.26
N ARG A 25 -10.51 17.11 11.46
CA ARG A 25 -11.07 18.22 12.26
C ARG A 25 -10.87 19.58 11.61
N SER A 26 -9.90 19.71 10.68
CA SER A 26 -9.70 20.94 9.90
C SER A 26 -10.85 21.26 8.94
N GLY A 27 -11.72 20.28 8.64
CA GLY A 27 -12.83 20.43 7.71
C GLY A 27 -12.45 20.44 6.23
N LYS A 28 -11.17 20.23 5.88
CA LYS A 28 -10.71 20.19 4.48
C LYS A 28 -11.13 18.92 3.73
N PHE A 29 -11.31 17.82 4.45
CA PHE A 29 -11.68 16.53 3.88
C PHE A 29 -12.80 15.89 4.69
N ASP A 30 -13.74 15.24 3.98
CA ASP A 30 -14.85 14.50 4.59
C ASP A 30 -14.42 13.08 5.02
N ILE A 31 -13.50 12.46 4.25
CA ILE A 31 -13.03 11.08 4.41
C ILE A 31 -11.52 11.05 4.24
N ALA A 32 -10.83 10.27 5.06
CA ALA A 32 -9.44 9.90 4.85
C ALA A 32 -9.35 8.39 4.60
N ILE A 33 -8.62 7.98 3.55
CA ILE A 33 -8.35 6.58 3.26
C ILE A 33 -6.89 6.32 3.58
N MET A 34 -6.63 5.38 4.48
CA MET A 34 -5.28 5.17 5.00
C MET A 34 -4.99 3.69 5.27
N VAL A 35 -3.76 3.29 4.95
CA VAL A 35 -3.18 2.02 5.37
C VAL A 35 -2.56 2.24 6.74
N THR A 36 -3.13 1.65 7.79
CA THR A 36 -2.65 1.89 9.16
C THR A 36 -2.98 0.73 10.09
N ASP A 37 -2.14 0.54 11.10
CA ASP A 37 -2.38 -0.31 12.26
C ASP A 37 -2.86 0.50 13.49
N LYS A 38 -2.85 1.83 13.38
CA LYS A 38 -3.26 2.79 14.43
C LYS A 38 -4.38 3.70 13.93
N LEU A 39 -5.39 3.88 14.78
CA LEU A 39 -6.54 4.74 14.51
C LEU A 39 -6.62 5.83 15.57
N ASP A 40 -6.98 7.04 15.13
CA ASP A 40 -7.13 8.20 15.99
C ASP A 40 -8.40 8.13 16.86
N GLN A 41 -8.37 8.82 17.99
CA GLN A 41 -9.57 8.98 18.81
C GLN A 41 -10.52 10.02 18.22
N GLY A 42 -11.81 9.69 18.20
CA GLY A 42 -12.88 10.57 17.71
C GLY A 42 -13.11 10.52 16.19
N VAL A 43 -12.51 9.56 15.51
CA VAL A 43 -12.92 9.16 14.15
C VAL A 43 -13.66 7.82 14.23
N VAL A 44 -14.60 7.62 13.32
CA VAL A 44 -15.12 6.31 12.97
C VAL A 44 -14.19 5.73 11.92
N ALA A 45 -13.81 4.46 12.08
CA ALA A 45 -12.99 3.74 11.13
C ALA A 45 -13.77 2.54 10.57
N ARG A 46 -13.94 2.51 9.25
CA ARG A 46 -14.49 1.38 8.52
C ARG A 46 -13.36 0.70 7.76
N LYS A 47 -13.11 -0.57 8.06
CA LYS A 47 -12.14 -1.36 7.29
C LYS A 47 -12.72 -1.62 5.91
N ILE A 48 -12.05 -1.14 4.87
CA ILE A 48 -12.49 -1.31 3.48
C ILE A 48 -11.69 -2.39 2.77
N ALA A 49 -10.44 -2.64 3.18
CA ALA A 49 -9.63 -3.71 2.60
C ALA A 49 -8.58 -4.23 3.58
N GLN A 50 -7.98 -5.36 3.23
CA GLN A 50 -6.78 -5.88 3.88
C GLN A 50 -5.76 -6.23 2.79
N THR A 51 -4.48 -5.99 3.11
CA THR A 51 -3.36 -6.32 2.23
C THR A 51 -2.20 -6.85 3.06
N SER A 52 -1.26 -7.53 2.42
CA SER A 52 0.00 -7.93 3.03
C SER A 52 1.14 -7.12 2.41
N LEU A 53 2.20 -6.86 3.18
CA LEU A 53 3.42 -6.25 2.67
C LEU A 53 4.36 -7.36 2.21
N CYS A 54 4.47 -7.50 0.89
CA CYS A 54 5.23 -8.56 0.21
C CYS A 54 6.41 -7.96 -0.55
N THR A 55 7.26 -8.82 -1.11
CA THR A 55 8.47 -8.44 -1.84
C THR A 55 8.35 -8.88 -3.29
N TYR A 56 8.72 -8.01 -4.22
CA TYR A 56 8.52 -8.22 -5.65
C TYR A 56 9.74 -7.78 -6.46
N ALA A 57 9.93 -8.41 -7.61
CA ALA A 57 10.86 -7.99 -8.64
C ALA A 57 10.32 -8.40 -10.02
N SER A 58 10.80 -7.78 -11.10
CA SER A 58 10.46 -8.25 -12.44
C SER A 58 11.20 -9.54 -12.78
N PRO A 59 10.63 -10.41 -13.62
CA PRO A 59 11.33 -11.60 -14.11
C PRO A 59 12.68 -11.26 -14.78
N GLU A 60 12.74 -10.14 -15.49
CA GLU A 60 13.93 -9.67 -16.22
C GLU A 60 15.06 -9.26 -15.25
N TYR A 61 14.72 -8.59 -14.14
CA TYR A 61 15.69 -8.32 -13.07
C TYR A 61 16.23 -9.61 -12.45
N LEU A 62 15.34 -10.57 -12.16
CA LEU A 62 15.72 -11.85 -11.55
C LEU A 62 16.58 -12.71 -12.49
N GLN A 63 16.36 -12.63 -13.80
CA GLN A 63 17.21 -13.30 -14.78
C GLN A 63 18.64 -12.74 -14.79
N GLN A 64 18.78 -11.41 -14.64
CA GLN A 64 20.08 -10.74 -14.67
C GLN A 64 20.85 -10.84 -13.35
N TYR A 65 20.16 -10.75 -12.21
CA TYR A 65 20.77 -10.60 -10.89
C TYR A 65 20.57 -11.84 -9.98
N GLY A 66 19.85 -12.86 -10.44
CA GLY A 66 19.47 -14.01 -9.63
C GLY A 66 18.22 -13.74 -8.78
N THR A 67 17.66 -14.81 -8.21
CA THR A 67 16.50 -14.72 -7.30
C THR A 67 16.97 -14.86 -5.85
N PRO A 68 16.70 -13.87 -4.97
CA PRO A 68 17.04 -14.00 -3.56
C PRO A 68 16.19 -15.10 -2.92
N LEU A 69 16.85 -16.01 -2.21
CA LEU A 69 16.22 -17.14 -1.53
C LEU A 69 16.07 -16.87 -0.03
N SER A 70 16.84 -15.92 0.52
CA SER A 70 16.72 -15.45 1.90
C SER A 70 16.70 -13.92 2.00
N ILE A 71 16.42 -13.41 3.20
CA ILE A 71 16.43 -11.95 3.46
C ILE A 71 17.85 -11.41 3.33
N GLU A 72 18.86 -12.20 3.71
CA GLU A 72 20.27 -11.83 3.68
C GLU A 72 20.77 -11.58 2.25
N ASP A 73 20.24 -12.33 1.27
CA ASP A 73 20.57 -12.14 -0.16
C ASP A 73 20.25 -10.73 -0.66
N LEU A 74 19.31 -10.02 -0.01
CA LEU A 74 18.96 -8.65 -0.38
C LEU A 74 20.14 -7.67 -0.26
N ALA A 75 21.21 -8.02 0.47
CA ALA A 75 22.44 -7.24 0.52
C ALA A 75 23.12 -7.10 -0.85
N GLU A 76 22.93 -8.07 -1.75
CA GLU A 76 23.50 -8.12 -3.09
C GLU A 76 22.53 -7.59 -4.17
N HIS A 77 21.33 -7.17 -3.77
CA HIS A 77 20.30 -6.69 -4.68
C HIS A 77 20.07 -5.17 -4.59
N LYS A 78 19.61 -4.61 -5.71
CA LYS A 78 19.15 -3.23 -5.78
C LYS A 78 17.80 -3.14 -5.09
N CYS A 79 17.73 -2.47 -3.95
CA CYS A 79 16.46 -2.26 -3.26
C CYS A 79 15.83 -0.90 -3.63
N LEU A 80 14.52 -0.91 -3.86
CA LEU A 80 13.69 0.25 -4.18
C LEU A 80 12.92 0.64 -2.92
N HIS A 81 13.35 1.72 -2.29
CA HIS A 81 12.94 2.06 -0.92
C HIS A 81 11.79 3.08 -0.88
N TYR A 82 10.79 2.79 -0.04
CA TYR A 82 9.72 3.73 0.21
C TYR A 82 10.14 4.71 1.32
N LEU A 83 10.04 6.02 1.07
CA LEU A 83 10.32 7.05 2.07
C LEU A 83 9.20 7.14 3.10
N ASP A 84 9.48 7.77 4.26
CA ASP A 84 8.47 8.07 5.28
C ASP A 84 7.76 6.82 5.85
N THR A 85 8.45 5.67 5.88
CA THR A 85 7.91 4.51 6.60
C THR A 85 7.94 4.74 8.11
N PRO A 86 7.03 4.11 8.88
CA PRO A 86 7.13 4.08 10.35
C PRO A 86 8.43 3.48 10.88
N HIS A 87 9.21 2.82 10.02
CA HIS A 87 10.47 2.15 10.34
C HIS A 87 11.68 2.83 9.70
N ALA A 88 11.56 4.11 9.33
CA ALA A 88 12.58 4.89 8.65
C ALA A 88 13.12 4.17 7.40
N ASP A 89 14.40 3.79 7.41
CA ASP A 89 15.09 3.10 6.32
C ASP A 89 15.00 1.56 6.39
N ALA A 90 14.34 1.02 7.41
CA ALA A 90 14.33 -0.41 7.67
C ALA A 90 13.19 -1.17 6.97
N TRP A 91 13.51 -2.35 6.47
CA TRP A 91 12.57 -3.34 5.97
C TRP A 91 12.32 -4.41 7.03
N VAL A 92 11.05 -4.56 7.42
CA VAL A 92 10.62 -5.51 8.46
C VAL A 92 10.01 -6.77 7.83
N PHE A 93 10.50 -7.94 8.18
CA PHE A 93 10.03 -9.24 7.71
C PHE A 93 9.60 -10.13 8.88
N ASN A 94 8.80 -11.17 8.60
CA ASN A 94 8.49 -12.21 9.57
C ASN A 94 9.07 -13.55 9.11
N LYS A 95 9.93 -14.18 9.91
CA LYS A 95 10.41 -15.55 9.71
C LYS A 95 9.75 -16.45 10.76
N GLY A 96 8.59 -17.02 10.43
CA GLY A 96 7.76 -17.72 11.42
C GLY A 96 7.24 -16.75 12.49
N LYS A 97 7.68 -16.93 13.75
CA LYS A 97 7.32 -16.04 14.87
C LYS A 97 8.32 -14.91 15.10
N GLU A 98 9.46 -14.94 14.42
CA GLU A 98 10.52 -13.96 14.59
C GLU A 98 10.32 -12.77 13.65
N ARG A 99 10.41 -11.56 14.20
CA ARG A 99 10.44 -10.31 13.43
C ARG A 99 11.89 -9.98 13.10
N ILE A 100 12.21 -9.89 11.82
CA ILE A 100 13.54 -9.55 11.31
C ILE A 100 13.49 -8.15 10.75
N GLU A 101 14.46 -7.31 11.11
CA GLU A 101 14.63 -5.96 10.57
C GLU A 101 15.97 -5.88 9.86
N ILE A 102 15.96 -5.46 8.60
CA ILE A 102 17.18 -5.19 7.83
C ILE A 102 17.14 -3.77 7.26
N ARG A 103 18.32 -3.20 6.99
CA ARG A 103 18.47 -1.93 6.28
C ARG A 103 19.18 -2.19 4.96
N PRO A 104 18.47 -2.62 3.92
CA PRO A 104 19.11 -2.90 2.65
C PRO A 104 19.65 -1.60 2.05
N LYS A 105 20.79 -1.68 1.36
CA LYS A 105 21.28 -0.56 0.56
C LYS A 105 20.27 -0.31 -0.57
N TRP A 106 19.72 0.90 -0.62
CA TRP A 106 18.77 1.27 -1.65
C TRP A 106 19.46 2.03 -2.78
N THR A 107 18.93 1.88 -3.99
CA THR A 107 19.45 2.54 -5.21
C THR A 107 18.48 3.56 -5.78
N PHE A 108 17.21 3.45 -5.41
CA PHE A 108 16.16 4.40 -5.73
C PHE A 108 15.22 4.46 -4.53
N ALA A 109 14.84 5.68 -4.13
CA ALA A 109 13.90 5.89 -3.05
C ALA A 109 12.82 6.90 -3.47
N SER A 110 11.59 6.67 -3.04
CA SER A 110 10.46 7.55 -3.34
C SER A 110 9.39 7.46 -2.26
N ASN A 111 8.69 8.56 -2.01
CA ASN A 111 7.44 8.54 -1.22
C ASN A 111 6.22 8.13 -2.07
N ASN A 112 6.39 7.81 -3.35
CA ASN A 112 5.30 7.34 -4.21
C ASN A 112 5.42 5.83 -4.44
N GLY A 113 4.54 5.05 -3.78
CA GLY A 113 4.54 3.59 -3.89
C GLY A 113 4.25 3.10 -5.32
N GLY A 114 3.42 3.82 -6.08
CA GLY A 114 3.15 3.51 -7.48
C GLY A 114 4.38 3.66 -8.37
N ALA A 115 5.18 4.72 -8.14
CA ALA A 115 6.45 4.93 -8.84
C ALA A 115 7.46 3.81 -8.55
N LEU A 116 7.55 3.35 -7.30
CA LEU A 116 8.42 2.21 -6.95
C LEU A 116 7.95 0.90 -7.58
N CYS A 117 6.64 0.64 -7.61
CA CYS A 117 6.09 -0.54 -8.28
C CYS A 117 6.40 -0.51 -9.79
N GLN A 118 6.26 0.66 -10.43
CA GLN A 118 6.60 0.83 -11.84
C GLN A 118 8.10 0.65 -12.10
N ALA A 119 8.96 1.23 -11.24
CA ALA A 119 10.41 1.04 -11.33
C ALA A 119 10.79 -0.45 -11.20
N ALA A 120 10.15 -1.17 -10.28
CA ALA A 120 10.36 -2.61 -10.12
C ALA A 120 9.95 -3.40 -11.38
N SER A 121 8.78 -3.09 -11.97
CA SER A 121 8.32 -3.76 -13.21
C SER A 121 9.25 -3.52 -14.39
N LEU A 122 9.93 -2.37 -14.42
CA LEU A 122 10.94 -2.02 -15.42
C LEU A 122 12.33 -2.61 -15.11
N GLY A 123 12.44 -3.50 -14.13
CA GLY A 123 13.68 -4.19 -13.79
C GLY A 123 14.71 -3.34 -13.05
N MET A 124 14.29 -2.26 -12.37
CA MET A 124 15.23 -1.41 -11.63
C MET A 124 15.68 -2.02 -10.29
N GLY A 125 14.96 -3.01 -9.76
CA GLY A 125 15.31 -3.66 -8.50
C GLY A 125 14.16 -4.39 -7.81
N VAL A 126 14.41 -4.74 -6.55
CA VAL A 126 13.47 -5.37 -5.63
C VAL A 126 12.69 -4.29 -4.88
N VAL A 127 11.36 -4.43 -4.83
CA VAL A 127 10.48 -3.52 -4.07
C VAL A 127 9.72 -4.29 -3.01
N ARG A 128 9.47 -3.63 -1.87
CA ARG A 128 8.44 -4.07 -0.93
C ARG A 128 7.21 -3.21 -1.05
N SER A 129 6.06 -3.84 -1.29
CA SER A 129 4.83 -3.13 -1.60
C SER A 129 3.61 -3.91 -1.10
N PRO A 130 2.52 -3.22 -0.72
CA PRO A 130 1.25 -3.88 -0.49
C PRO A 130 0.82 -4.67 -1.73
N ALA A 131 0.33 -5.91 -1.53
CA ALA A 131 -0.17 -6.76 -2.61
C ALA A 131 -1.23 -6.06 -3.49
N LEU A 132 -2.10 -5.22 -2.90
CA LEU A 132 -3.07 -4.42 -3.65
C LEU A 132 -2.40 -3.44 -4.65
N SER A 133 -1.28 -2.84 -4.28
CA SER A 133 -0.57 -1.85 -5.12
C SER A 133 0.09 -2.48 -6.34
N VAL A 134 0.46 -3.76 -6.25
CA VAL A 134 1.13 -4.49 -7.34
C VAL A 134 0.22 -5.43 -8.13
N ARG A 135 -1.06 -5.59 -7.71
CA ARG A 135 -2.01 -6.56 -8.27
C ARG A 135 -1.97 -6.63 -9.80
N ARG A 136 -2.03 -5.48 -10.47
CA ARG A 136 -2.02 -5.39 -11.95
C ARG A 136 -0.74 -5.95 -12.57
N TYR A 137 0.42 -5.64 -11.98
CA TYR A 137 1.73 -6.05 -12.49
C TYR A 137 1.96 -7.54 -12.25
N VAL A 138 1.42 -8.08 -11.17
CA VAL A 138 1.48 -9.53 -10.90
C VAL A 138 0.57 -10.28 -11.86
N GLN A 139 -0.64 -9.76 -12.12
CA GLN A 139 -1.57 -10.37 -13.06
C GLN A 139 -1.06 -10.35 -14.51
N SER A 140 -0.32 -9.31 -14.91
CA SER A 140 0.32 -9.23 -16.24
C SER A 140 1.65 -9.99 -16.33
N GLY A 141 2.20 -10.47 -15.20
CA GLY A 141 3.52 -11.13 -15.15
C GLY A 141 4.71 -10.15 -15.18
N GLU A 142 4.48 -8.84 -15.10
CA GLU A 142 5.55 -7.83 -15.03
C GLU A 142 6.28 -7.84 -13.68
N LEU A 143 5.61 -8.32 -12.63
CA LEU A 143 6.19 -8.55 -11.30
C LEU A 143 5.87 -9.96 -10.82
N VAL A 144 6.81 -10.56 -10.11
CA VAL A 144 6.61 -11.82 -9.39
C VAL A 144 6.92 -11.63 -7.92
N GLU A 145 6.17 -12.33 -7.06
CA GLU A 145 6.45 -12.35 -5.62
C GLU A 145 7.69 -13.18 -5.34
N ILE A 146 8.62 -12.63 -4.57
CA ILE A 146 9.82 -13.30 -4.06
C ILE A 146 9.80 -13.26 -2.53
N LEU A 147 10.58 -14.13 -1.88
CA LEU A 147 10.65 -14.17 -0.42
C LEU A 147 9.26 -14.35 0.25
N ALA A 148 8.34 -15.09 -0.38
CA ALA A 148 6.94 -15.24 0.07
C ALA A 148 6.80 -15.78 1.51
N ASN A 149 7.79 -16.54 1.98
CA ASN A 149 7.86 -17.04 3.36
C ASN A 149 8.11 -15.94 4.41
N TYR A 150 8.43 -14.72 3.98
CA TYR A 150 8.85 -13.61 4.84
C TYR A 150 7.86 -12.44 4.90
N LYS A 151 6.66 -12.61 4.32
CA LYS A 151 5.63 -11.55 4.23
C LYS A 151 5.17 -11.06 5.60
N LEU A 152 4.81 -9.78 5.68
CA LEU A 152 4.10 -9.22 6.84
C LEU A 152 2.59 -9.37 6.62
N PRO A 153 1.90 -10.19 7.43
CA PRO A 153 0.62 -10.76 7.02
C PRO A 153 -0.55 -9.76 6.97
N SER A 154 -0.50 -8.61 7.66
CA SER A 154 -1.70 -7.76 7.76
C SER A 154 -1.41 -6.27 7.86
N LEU A 155 -1.73 -5.55 6.79
CA LEU A 155 -2.00 -4.12 6.78
C LEU A 155 -3.49 -3.92 6.48
N SER A 156 -4.18 -3.14 7.30
CA SER A 156 -5.58 -2.81 7.08
C SER A 156 -5.71 -1.47 6.39
N VAL A 157 -6.61 -1.39 5.41
CA VAL A 157 -7.01 -0.14 4.77
C VAL A 157 -8.31 0.31 5.39
N TYR A 158 -8.30 1.51 5.97
CA TYR A 158 -9.46 2.10 6.62
C TYR A 158 -9.93 3.34 5.85
N ALA A 159 -11.24 3.46 5.70
CA ALA A 159 -11.89 4.75 5.49
C ALA A 159 -12.24 5.32 6.86
N THR A 160 -11.68 6.49 7.20
CA THR A 160 -11.92 7.20 8.45
C THR A 160 -12.67 8.51 8.22
N TYR A 161 -13.55 8.85 9.17
CA TYR A 161 -14.38 10.05 9.13
C TYR A 161 -14.73 10.50 10.55
N LEU A 162 -14.91 11.80 10.80
CA LEU A 162 -15.16 12.33 12.16
C LEU A 162 -16.46 11.81 12.77
N GLN A 163 -16.50 11.39 14.04
CA GLN A 163 -17.74 10.97 14.72
C GLN A 163 -18.81 12.12 14.78
N ARG A 164 -20.02 11.91 14.24
CA ARG A 164 -21.14 12.88 14.26
C ARG A 164 -22.48 12.17 14.44
N ASN A 165 -23.47 12.86 15.01
CA ASN A 165 -24.81 12.31 15.23
C ASN A 165 -25.61 12.14 13.91
N TYR A 166 -25.30 12.95 12.90
CA TYR A 166 -25.90 12.86 11.57
C TYR A 166 -24.80 12.99 10.52
N TYR A 167 -24.72 12.02 9.61
CA TYR A 167 -23.82 12.07 8.47
C TYR A 167 -24.59 12.25 7.17
N PRO A 168 -24.04 13.03 6.22
CA PRO A 168 -24.55 13.06 4.87
C PRO A 168 -24.54 11.66 4.25
N ALA A 169 -25.66 11.24 3.64
CA ALA A 169 -25.77 9.95 2.95
C ALA A 169 -24.65 9.72 1.91
N LYS A 170 -24.14 10.81 1.29
CA LYS A 170 -23.00 10.75 0.36
C LYS A 170 -21.75 10.08 0.95
N ILE A 171 -21.49 10.23 2.25
CA ILE A 171 -20.30 9.66 2.90
C ILE A 171 -20.50 8.16 3.12
N SER A 172 -21.64 7.76 3.70
CA SER A 172 -21.92 6.34 3.96
C SER A 172 -22.01 5.55 2.66
N THR A 173 -22.74 6.05 1.65
CA THR A 173 -22.88 5.36 0.37
C THR A 173 -21.53 5.21 -0.35
N PHE A 174 -20.65 6.21 -0.29
CA PHE A 174 -19.31 6.10 -0.88
C PHE A 174 -18.44 5.08 -0.13
N ILE A 175 -18.53 5.02 1.20
CA ILE A 175 -17.79 4.02 1.99
C ILE A 175 -18.32 2.61 1.72
N ASP A 176 -19.63 2.41 1.69
CA ASP A 176 -20.25 1.13 1.38
C ASP A 176 -19.82 0.65 -0.01
N PHE A 177 -19.83 1.53 -1.01
CA PHE A 177 -19.28 1.25 -2.34
C PHE A 177 -17.81 0.78 -2.29
N LEU A 178 -16.95 1.43 -1.50
CA LEU A 178 -15.56 1.01 -1.36
C LEU A 178 -15.44 -0.37 -0.70
N VAL A 179 -16.25 -0.65 0.33
CA VAL A 179 -16.28 -1.96 1.00
C VAL A 179 -16.66 -3.05 0.00
N ASP A 180 -17.72 -2.84 -0.78
CA ASP A 180 -18.17 -3.82 -1.78
C ASP A 180 -17.12 -4.02 -2.88
N TYR A 181 -16.55 -2.92 -3.39
CA TYR A 181 -15.52 -2.98 -4.45
C TYR A 181 -14.26 -3.75 -4.04
N PHE A 182 -13.83 -3.65 -2.77
CA PHE A 182 -12.64 -4.35 -2.27
C PHE A 182 -12.93 -5.73 -1.68
N ALA A 183 -14.21 -6.14 -1.59
CA ALA A 183 -14.58 -7.50 -1.23
C ALA A 183 -14.43 -8.49 -2.41
N GLU A 184 -14.41 -7.99 -3.65
CA GLU A 184 -14.23 -8.73 -4.92
C GLU A 184 -12.75 -8.92 -5.32
#